data_AF-A0A3C0FLQ7-F1
#
_entry.id   AF-A0A3C0FLQ7-F1
#
_cell.length_a   1.000
_cell.length_b   1.000
_cell.length_c   1.000
_cell.angle_alpha   90.00
_cell.angle_beta   90.00
_cell.angle_gamma   90.00
#
_symmetry.space_group_name_H-M   'P 1'
#
loop_
_entity.id
_entity.type
_entity.pdbx_description
1 polymer ?
#
loop_
_entity_poly.entity_id
_entity_poly.type
_entity_poly.pdbx_seq_one_letter_code
_entity_poly.pdbx_strand_id
1 'polypeptide(L)' 'MPTEKYTQFQAVLIVAGPTASGKSALALDLAETFDGVVINADSMQVYEELRVLSARPDESE' A
#
# COMPACT_ATOMS: atom_id res chain seq x y z
N MET A 1 30.65 -21.88 12.06
CA MET A 1 29.30 -21.61 11.54
C MET A 1 28.99 -20.15 11.80
N PRO A 2 28.62 -19.32 10.81
CA PRO A 2 28.30 -17.92 11.08
C PRO A 2 26.91 -17.83 11.71
N THR A 3 26.85 -17.28 12.93
CA THR A 3 25.66 -17.22 13.81
C THR A 3 24.88 -15.91 13.77
N GLU A 4 25.17 -14.97 12.85
CA GLU A 4 24.60 -13.61 12.87
C GLU A 4 23.94 -13.22 11.54
N LYS A 5 22.91 -13.96 11.11
CA LYS A 5 22.16 -13.65 9.87
C LYS A 5 20.65 -13.48 10.06
N TYR A 6 20.20 -13.11 11.25
CA TYR A 6 18.84 -12.61 11.39
C TYR A 6 18.82 -11.14 10.98
N THR A 7 18.70 -10.94 9.66
CA THR A 7 18.38 -9.65 9.05
C THR A 7 17.26 -8.98 9.84
N GLN A 8 17.50 -7.75 10.27
CA GLN A 8 16.48 -6.92 10.89
C GLN A 8 15.29 -6.81 9.93
N PHE A 9 14.15 -7.41 10.28
CA PHE A 9 12.96 -7.33 9.45
C PHE A 9 12.44 -5.90 9.47
N GLN A 10 12.26 -5.33 8.28
CA GLN A 10 11.53 -4.07 8.13
C GLN A 10 10.06 -4.32 8.49
N ALA A 11 9.50 -3.44 9.32
CA ALA A 11 8.08 -3.53 9.68
C ALA A 11 7.22 -3.22 8.45
N VAL A 12 6.14 -3.97 8.26
CA VAL A 12 5.17 -3.77 7.19
C VAL A 12 3.80 -3.51 7.80
N LEU A 13 3.15 -2.44 7.35
CA LEU A 13 1.77 -2.10 7.69
C LEU A 13 0.84 -2.64 6.59
N ILE A 14 -0.20 -3.38 6.98
CA ILE A 14 -1.21 -3.90 6.05
C ILE A 14 -2.51 -3.12 6.27
N VAL A 15 -2.92 -2.36 5.25
CA VAL A 15 -4.18 -1.62 5.23
C VAL A 15 -5.22 -2.41 4.43
N ALA A 16 -6.07 -3.17 5.12
CA ALA A 16 -7.10 -4.02 4.52
C ALA A 16 -8.52 -3.56 4.88
N GLY A 17 -9.51 -3.93 4.05
CA GLY A 17 -10.91 -3.53 4.22
C GLY A 17 -11.69 -3.54 2.89
N PRO A 18 -13.02 -3.39 2.94
CA PRO A 18 -13.88 -3.47 1.76
C PRO A 18 -13.61 -2.34 0.76
N THR A 19 -14.04 -2.50 -0.49
CA THR A 19 -13.97 -1.43 -1.50
C THR A 19 -14.72 -0.19 -1.01
N ALA A 20 -14.22 1.01 -1.36
CA ALA A 20 -14.75 2.30 -0.95
C ALA A 20 -14.70 2.62 0.57
N SER A 21 -13.94 1.86 1.38
CA SER A 21 -13.80 2.13 2.81
C SER A 21 -12.72 3.17 3.20
N GLY A 22 -12.17 3.91 2.23
CA GLY A 22 -11.14 4.93 2.49
C GLY A 22 -9.71 4.40 2.71
N LYS A 23 -9.39 3.17 2.27
CA LYS A 23 -8.06 2.55 2.48
C LYS A 23 -6.92 3.34 1.84
N SER A 24 -7.12 3.86 0.63
CA SER A 24 -6.09 4.61 -0.09
C SER A 24 -5.70 5.87 0.67
N ALA A 25 -6.68 6.64 1.16
CA ALA A 25 -6.44 7.82 1.98
C ALA A 25 -5.65 7.47 3.26
N LEU A 26 -6.08 6.44 3.99
CA LEU A 26 -5.35 5.99 5.18
C LEU A 26 -3.91 5.52 4.86
N ALA A 27 -3.70 4.85 3.74
CA ALA A 27 -2.37 4.39 3.34
C ALA A 27 -1.43 5.56 3.01
N LEU A 28 -1.94 6.62 2.36
CA LEU A 28 -1.20 7.85 2.09
C LEU A 28 -0.83 8.58 3.38
N ASP A 29 -1.79 8.78 4.29
CA ASP A 29 -1.54 9.41 5.60
C ASP A 29 -0.47 8.68 6.41
N LEU A 30 -0.51 7.34 6.39
CA LEU A 30 0.49 6.50 7.07
C LEU A 30 1.86 6.59 6.39
N ALA A 31 1.92 6.65 5.06
CA ALA A 31 3.18 6.81 4.34
C ALA A 31 3.83 8.16 4.67
N GLU A 32 3.06 9.25 4.73
CA GLU A 32 3.58 10.55 5.17
C GLU A 32 4.05 10.52 6.63
N THR A 33 3.27 9.89 7.51
CA THR A 33 3.58 9.82 8.95
C THR A 33 4.87 9.04 9.25
N PHE A 34 5.14 7.99 8.47
CA PHE A 34 6.26 7.06 8.71
C PHE A 34 7.43 7.21 7.74
N ASP A 35 7.40 8.21 6.85
CA ASP A 35 8.34 8.32 5.72
C ASP A 35 8.42 7.00 4.92
N GLY A 36 7.24 6.42 4.66
CA GLY A 36 7.04 5.11 4.09
C GLY A 36 6.64 5.15 2.61
N VAL A 37 6.56 3.97 2.00
CA VAL A 37 6.12 3.80 0.61
C VAL A 37 4.86 2.95 0.58
N VAL A 38 3.83 3.43 -0.12
CA VAL A 38 2.61 2.64 -0.38
C VAL A 38 2.88 1.63 -1.49
N ILE A 39 2.63 0.36 -1.21
CA ILE A 39 2.64 -0.72 -2.20
C ILE A 39 1.20 -1.13 -2.47
N ASN A 40 0.77 -1.03 -3.73
CA ASN A 40 -0.56 -1.47 -4.13
C ASN A 40 -0.66 -3.01 -4.04
N ALA A 41 -1.68 -3.49 -3.33
CA ALA A 41 -1.98 -4.91 -3.17
C ALA A 41 -3.36 -5.31 -3.72
N ASP A 42 -4.03 -4.42 -4.47
CA ASP A 42 -5.30 -4.69 -5.14
C ASP A 42 -5.05 -5.30 -6.53
N SER A 43 -5.56 -6.51 -6.76
CA SER A 43 -5.37 -7.24 -8.01
C SER A 43 -6.06 -6.62 -9.23
N MET A 44 -7.02 -5.71 -9.03
CA MET A 44 -7.77 -5.06 -10.11
C MET A 44 -7.15 -3.72 -10.52
N GLN A 45 -6.43 -3.05 -9.62
CA GLN A 45 -5.82 -1.73 -9.90
C GLN A 45 -4.53 -1.79 -10.75
N VAL A 46 -4.04 -3.00 -11.03
CA VAL A 46 -2.89 -3.25 -11.91
C VAL A 46 -3.21 -3.01 -13.38
N TYR A 47 -4.48 -3.11 -13.78
CA TYR A 47 -4.92 -2.92 -15.16
C TYR A 47 -5.10 -1.43 -15.47
N GLU A 48 -4.39 -0.92 -16.49
CA GLU A 48 -4.38 0.49 -16.87
C GLU A 48 -5.77 0.98 -17.33
N GLU A 49 -6.46 0.14 -18.10
CA GLU A 49 -7.77 0.45 -18.68
C GLU A 49 -8.89 0.51 -17.64
N LEU A 50 -8.67 -0.03 -16.44
CA LEU A 50 -9.68 -0.17 -15.39
C LEU A 50 -9.55 0.88 -14.28
N ARG A 51 -8.81 1.98 -14.48
CA ARG A 51 -8.54 2.97 -13.43
C ARG A 51 -9.80 3.45 -12.68
N VAL A 52 -10.84 3.82 -13.43
CA VAL A 52 -12.12 4.32 -12.85
C VAL A 52 -12.88 3.20 -12.13
N LEU A 53 -12.96 2.02 -12.76
CA LEU A 53 -13.74 0.90 -12.23
C LEU A 53 -13.10 0.23 -11.01
N SER A 54 -11.78 0.31 -10.90
CA SER A 54 -10.99 -0.24 -9.78
C SER A 54 -10.83 0.74 -8.61
N ALA A 55 -11.45 1.93 -8.69
CA ALA A 55 -11.27 3.01 -7.72
C ALA A 55 -9.78 3.30 -7.43
N ARG A 56 -8.94 3.26 -8.49
CA ARG A 56 -7.52 3.54 -8.38
C ARG A 56 -7.32 5.04 -8.19
N PRO A 57 -6.49 5.46 -7.22
CA PRO A 57 -6.27 6.88 -7.00
C PRO A 57 -5.77 7.64 -8.22
N ASP A 58 -6.19 8.89 -8.32
CA ASP A 58 -5.64 9.82 -9.30
C ASP A 58 -4.39 10.56 -8.79
N GLU A 59 -3.81 11.47 -9.60
CA GLU A 59 -2.61 12.23 -9.19
C GLU A 59 -2.93 13.39 -8.24
N SER A 60 -4.21 13.74 -8.10
CA SER A 60 -4.68 14.82 -7.22
C SER A 60 -5.08 14.34 -5.83
N GLU A 61 -5.21 13.02 -5.65
CA GLU A 61 -5.26 12.34 -4.36
C GLU A 61 -3.85 12.05 -3.84
#